data_AF-A0A1E7YS32-F1
#
_entry.id   AF-A0A1E7YS32-F1
#
_cell.length_a   1.000
_cell.length_b   1.000
_cell.length_c   1.000
_cell.angle_alpha   90.00
_cell.angle_beta   90.00
_cell.angle_gamma   90.00
#
_symmetry.space_group_name_H-M   'P 1'
#
loop_
_entity.id
_entity.type
_entity.pdbx_description
1 polymer ?
#
loop_
_entity_poly.entity_id
_entity_poly.type
_entity_poly.pdbx_seq_one_letter_code
_entity_poly.pdbx_strand_id
1 'polypeptide(L)'
;MGIFGCFGRRKAPSVCTLRIGASPDRMVAVDDPDGQGAYQLAIDRLLREEAPALVHLHSDDPSDLSVVRRALEYLSSLGGEVAVAEQIPETEVAAIFGVTLEQYRLAVANPDGDVGACA
;
A
#
# COMPACT_ATOMS: atom_id res chain seq x y z
N MET A 1 -30.31 17.71 -38.65
CA MET A 1 -29.53 16.46 -38.74
C MET A 1 -28.62 16.39 -37.51
N GLY A 2 -28.94 15.51 -36.55
CA GLY A 2 -27.94 15.01 -35.58
C GLY A 2 -26.94 14.12 -36.33
N ILE A 3 -25.76 13.80 -35.82
CA ILE A 3 -25.51 13.12 -34.55
C ILE A 3 -24.09 13.48 -34.07
N PHE A 4 -23.95 13.81 -32.78
CA PHE A 4 -22.70 13.97 -32.06
C PHE A 4 -21.89 12.67 -32.08
N GLY A 5 -20.75 12.67 -32.76
CA GLY A 5 -19.74 11.62 -32.65
C GLY A 5 -18.93 11.79 -31.37
N CYS A 6 -19.51 11.50 -30.21
CA CYS A 6 -18.72 11.23 -29.01
C CYS A 6 -17.96 9.93 -29.25
N PHE A 7 -16.71 10.05 -29.69
CA PHE A 7 -15.72 8.99 -29.62
C PHE A 7 -15.60 8.56 -28.17
N GLY A 8 -16.34 7.52 -27.79
CA GLY A 8 -16.14 6.80 -26.56
C GLY A 8 -14.73 6.24 -26.58
N ARG A 9 -13.80 6.95 -25.93
CA ARG A 9 -12.54 6.38 -25.46
C ARG A 9 -12.91 5.08 -24.75
N ARG A 10 -12.57 3.93 -25.35
CA ARG A 10 -12.43 2.70 -24.59
C ARG A 10 -11.33 3.00 -23.59
N LYS A 11 -11.71 3.33 -22.35
CA LYS A 11 -10.80 3.39 -21.22
C LYS A 11 -10.14 2.00 -21.22
N ALA A 12 -8.84 1.95 -21.49
CA ALA A 12 -8.06 0.75 -21.27
C ALA A 12 -8.42 0.23 -19.86
N PRO A 13 -8.50 -1.09 -19.61
CA PRO A 13 -8.82 -1.59 -18.28
C PRO A 13 -7.89 -0.85 -17.32
N SER A 14 -8.45 -0.06 -16.40
CA SER A 14 -7.63 0.76 -15.51
C SER A 14 -6.66 -0.20 -14.86
N VAL A 15 -5.38 -0.06 -15.19
CA VAL A 15 -4.35 -0.90 -14.61
C VAL A 15 -4.36 -0.51 -13.15
N CYS A 16 -4.94 -1.35 -12.30
CA CYS A 16 -4.97 -1.10 -10.88
C CYS A 16 -3.52 -1.09 -10.43
N THR A 17 -2.98 0.08 -10.09
CA THR A 17 -1.55 0.19 -9.78
C THR A 17 -1.23 -0.28 -8.37
N LEU A 18 -2.24 -0.44 -7.51
CA LEU A 18 -2.06 -0.86 -6.14
C LEU A 18 -3.22 -1.71 -5.64
N ARG A 19 -2.90 -2.68 -4.79
CA ARG A 19 -3.81 -3.47 -3.97
C ARG A 19 -3.40 -3.30 -2.52
N ILE A 20 -4.38 -3.11 -1.65
CA ILE A 20 -4.19 -2.86 -0.22
C ILE A 20 -5.13 -3.77 0.56
N GLY A 21 -4.66 -4.41 1.63
CA GLY A 21 -5.52 -5.23 2.48
C GLY A 21 -4.87 -5.65 3.79
N ALA A 22 -5.68 -6.16 4.72
CA ALA A 22 -5.22 -6.71 5.99
C ALA A 22 -4.54 -8.09 5.86
N SER A 23 -4.68 -8.73 4.70
CA SER A 23 -4.09 -10.05 4.39
C SER A 23 -3.92 -10.19 2.88
N PRO A 24 -3.00 -11.04 2.40
CA PRO A 24 -2.79 -11.26 0.96
C PRO A 24 -4.03 -11.83 0.26
N ASP A 25 -4.90 -12.56 0.98
CA ASP A 25 -6.14 -13.12 0.44
C ASP A 25 -7.31 -12.13 0.38
N ARG A 26 -7.22 -10.99 1.11
CA ARG A 26 -8.29 -9.99 1.21
C ARG A 26 -7.77 -8.59 0.87
N MET A 27 -7.27 -8.45 -0.36
CA MET A 27 -6.79 -7.17 -0.88
C MET A 27 -7.84 -6.50 -1.78
N VAL A 28 -7.98 -5.19 -1.62
CA VAL A 28 -8.84 -4.34 -2.44
C VAL A 28 -7.98 -3.61 -3.47
N ALA A 29 -8.40 -3.64 -4.73
CA ALA A 29 -7.75 -2.90 -5.79
C ALA A 29 -8.05 -1.40 -5.68
N VAL A 30 -7.00 -0.60 -5.79
CA VAL A 30 -7.02 0.86 -5.75
C VAL A 30 -6.51 1.38 -7.09
N ASP A 31 -7.38 2.12 -7.79
CA ASP A 31 -7.06 2.78 -9.05
C ASP A 31 -6.40 4.13 -8.73
N ASP A 32 -5.07 4.14 -8.57
CA ASP A 32 -4.28 5.36 -8.34
C ASP A 32 -2.99 5.40 -9.19
N PRO A 33 -3.12 5.50 -10.53
CA PRO A 33 -1.97 5.37 -11.43
C PRO A 33 -0.94 6.49 -11.27
N ASP A 34 -1.37 7.67 -10.83
CA ASP A 34 -0.50 8.84 -10.66
C ASP A 34 -0.13 9.09 -9.17
N GLY A 35 -0.63 8.25 -8.26
CA GLY A 35 -0.46 8.41 -6.81
C GLY A 35 -1.03 9.74 -6.29
N GLN A 36 -2.22 10.12 -6.75
CA GLN A 36 -2.94 11.36 -6.43
C GLN A 36 -3.61 11.33 -5.04
N GLY A 37 -3.51 10.21 -4.32
CA GLY A 37 -3.97 10.09 -2.94
C GLY A 37 -5.14 9.13 -2.75
N ALA A 38 -5.57 8.40 -3.79
CA ALA A 38 -6.55 7.33 -3.61
C ALA A 38 -5.98 6.17 -2.79
N TYR A 39 -4.66 5.94 -2.82
CA TYR A 39 -4.00 5.01 -1.90
C TYR A 39 -4.13 5.44 -0.43
N GLN A 40 -4.04 6.74 -0.13
CA GLN A 40 -4.16 7.26 1.25
C GLN A 40 -5.57 7.01 1.79
N LEU A 41 -6.60 7.35 1.01
CA LEU A 41 -7.99 7.11 1.39
C LEU A 41 -8.30 5.63 1.60
N ALA A 42 -7.71 4.75 0.79
CA ALA A 42 -7.87 3.31 0.94
C ALA A 42 -7.18 2.78 2.21
N ILE A 43 -5.99 3.29 2.53
CA ILE A 43 -5.28 2.98 3.78
C ILE A 43 -6.08 3.47 4.98
N ASP A 44 -6.46 4.74 5.02
CA ASP A 44 -7.25 5.32 6.12
C ASP A 44 -8.53 4.54 6.37
N ARG A 45 -9.21 4.14 5.29
CA ARG A 45 -10.42 3.33 5.37
C ARG A 45 -10.14 1.95 5.96
N LEU A 46 -9.09 1.27 5.50
CA LEU A 46 -8.69 -0.04 6.02
C LEU A 46 -8.36 0.04 7.51
N LEU A 47 -7.55 1.02 7.91
CA LEU A 47 -7.17 1.23 9.32
C LEU A 47 -8.37 1.53 10.20
N ARG A 48 -9.31 2.34 9.70
CA ARG A 48 -10.53 2.70 10.45
C ARG A 48 -11.54 1.56 10.56
N GLU A 49 -11.74 0.80 9.49
CA GLU A 49 -12.80 -0.23 9.42
C GLU A 49 -12.33 -1.57 10.00
N GLU A 50 -11.07 -1.95 9.79
CA GLU A 50 -10.55 -3.27 10.19
C GLU A 50 -9.49 -3.20 11.30
N ALA A 51 -8.84 -2.05 11.50
CA ALA A 51 -7.72 -1.85 12.44
C ALA A 51 -6.70 -3.01 12.39
N PRO A 52 -6.16 -3.33 11.20
CA PRO A 52 -5.30 -4.48 11.04
C PRO A 52 -3.93 -4.23 11.66
N ALA A 53 -3.35 -5.26 12.28
CA ALA A 53 -1.98 -5.20 12.79
C ALA A 53 -0.94 -5.14 11.66
N LEU A 54 -1.28 -5.69 10.48
CA LEU A 54 -0.46 -5.68 9.27
C LEU A 54 -1.22 -5.14 8.07
N VAL A 55 -0.57 -4.27 7.30
CA VAL A 55 -1.08 -3.75 6.03
C VAL A 55 -0.27 -4.35 4.88
N HIS A 56 -0.92 -5.15 4.05
CA HIS A 56 -0.31 -5.72 2.85
C HIS A 56 -0.50 -4.81 1.64
N LEU A 57 0.59 -4.55 0.92
CA LEU A 57 0.62 -3.74 -0.29
C LEU A 57 1.16 -4.57 -1.46
N HIS A 58 0.50 -4.46 -2.62
CA HIS A 58 0.90 -5.15 -3.84
C HIS A 58 0.57 -4.31 -5.06
N SER A 59 1.52 -4.09 -5.96
CA SER A 59 1.29 -3.50 -7.29
C SER A 59 0.91 -4.58 -8.29
N ASP A 60 -0.12 -4.35 -9.12
CA ASP A 60 -0.35 -5.23 -10.28
C ASP A 60 0.63 -4.95 -11.43
N ASP A 61 1.37 -3.85 -11.38
CA ASP A 61 2.44 -3.52 -12.32
C ASP A 61 3.81 -3.71 -11.66
N PRO A 62 4.51 -4.85 -11.88
CA PRO A 62 5.83 -5.08 -11.30
C PRO A 62 6.91 -4.15 -11.88
N SER A 63 6.65 -3.46 -12.99
CA SER A 63 7.60 -2.53 -13.60
C SER A 63 7.55 -1.13 -12.96
N ASP A 64 6.49 -0.81 -12.23
CA ASP A 64 6.35 0.44 -11.46
C ASP A 64 5.87 0.17 -10.03
N LEU A 65 6.79 0.30 -9.07
CA LEU A 65 6.52 0.18 -7.63
C LEU A 65 6.43 1.55 -6.94
N SER A 66 6.35 2.65 -7.69
CA SER A 66 6.35 4.01 -7.12
C SER A 66 5.16 4.24 -6.20
N VAL A 67 3.98 3.74 -6.57
CA VAL A 67 2.76 3.88 -5.75
C VAL A 67 2.85 3.05 -4.47
N VAL A 68 3.45 1.85 -4.52
CA VAL A 68 3.71 1.03 -3.33
C VAL A 68 4.67 1.73 -2.38
N ARG A 69 5.75 2.33 -2.90
CA ARG A 69 6.71 3.11 -2.10
C ARG A 69 6.03 4.30 -1.41
N ARG A 70 5.21 5.07 -2.12
CA ARG A 70 4.43 6.17 -1.54
C ARG A 70 3.46 5.70 -0.45
N ALA A 71 2.82 4.55 -0.65
CA ALA A 71 1.94 3.95 0.35
C ALA A 71 2.71 3.52 1.62
N LEU A 72 3.92 2.96 1.47
CA LEU A 72 4.80 2.64 2.60
C LEU A 72 5.27 3.90 3.33
N GLU A 73 5.67 4.95 2.61
CA GLU A 73 6.07 6.24 3.19
C GLU A 73 4.91 6.85 3.99
N TYR A 74 3.69 6.75 3.45
CA TYR A 74 2.50 7.23 4.13
C TYR A 74 2.22 6.44 5.42
N LEU A 75 2.25 5.11 5.37
CA LEU A 75 2.09 4.26 6.57
C LEU A 75 3.16 4.54 7.62
N SER A 76 4.41 4.68 7.19
CA SER A 76 5.53 5.10 8.06
C SER A 76 5.25 6.45 8.74
N SER A 77 4.61 7.39 8.04
CA SER A 77 4.25 8.70 8.60
C SER A 77 3.08 8.69 9.58
N LEU A 78 2.18 7.69 9.49
CA LEU A 78 1.06 7.53 10.43
C LEU A 78 1.56 6.97 11.78
N GLY A 79 2.44 5.97 11.71
CA GLY A 79 3.09 5.35 12.86
C GLY A 79 2.17 4.43 13.67
N GLY A 80 2.66 3.22 13.95
CA GLY A 80 1.95 2.21 14.75
C GLY A 80 1.57 0.96 13.95
N GLU A 81 1.50 1.07 12.63
CA GLU A 81 1.14 -0.04 11.75
C GLU A 81 2.35 -0.60 11.01
N VAL A 82 2.39 -1.93 10.90
CA VAL A 82 3.44 -2.62 10.15
C VAL A 82 2.95 -2.87 8.74
N ALA A 83 3.71 -2.42 7.73
CA ALA A 83 3.37 -2.63 6.33
C ALA A 83 4.27 -3.67 5.67
N VAL A 84 3.69 -4.54 4.84
CA VAL A 84 4.40 -5.58 4.10
C VAL A 84 4.16 -5.39 2.61
N ALA A 85 5.25 -5.27 1.86
CA ALA A 85 5.23 -5.21 0.40
C ALA A 85 6.21 -6.23 -0.18
N GLU A 86 5.74 -7.41 -0.59
CA GLU A 86 6.59 -8.52 -1.04
C GLU A 86 7.43 -8.19 -2.29
N GLN A 87 6.97 -7.24 -3.10
CA GLN A 87 7.65 -6.80 -4.32
C GLN A 87 8.83 -5.86 -4.03
N ILE A 88 8.93 -5.32 -2.82
CA ILE A 88 10.01 -4.44 -2.39
C ILE A 88 10.90 -5.22 -1.40
N PRO A 89 12.23 -5.16 -1.54
CA PRO A 89 13.12 -5.82 -0.58
C PRO A 89 12.86 -5.36 0.85
N GLU A 90 12.80 -6.30 1.80
CA GLU A 90 12.57 -5.99 3.22
C GLU A 90 13.54 -4.92 3.77
N THR A 91 14.79 -4.91 3.28
CA THR A 91 15.80 -3.90 3.64
C THR A 91 15.39 -2.48 3.24
N GLU A 92 14.71 -2.35 2.12
CA GLU A 92 14.22 -1.08 1.61
C GLU A 92 12.95 -0.65 2.34
N VAL A 93 12.04 -1.59 2.63
CA VAL A 93 10.89 -1.33 3.50
C VAL A 93 11.35 -0.86 4.88
N ALA A 94 12.28 -1.58 5.51
CA ALA A 94 12.84 -1.20 6.81
C ALA A 94 13.45 0.22 6.79
N ALA A 95 14.15 0.59 5.72
CA ALA A 95 14.70 1.92 5.54
C ALA A 95 13.62 3.02 5.44
N ILE A 96 12.49 2.75 4.78
CA ILE A 96 11.33 3.67 4.70
C ILE A 96 10.71 3.90 6.09
N PHE A 97 10.67 2.85 6.91
CA PHE A 97 10.21 2.93 8.30
C PHE A 97 11.27 3.47 9.27
N GLY A 98 12.50 3.71 8.82
CA GLY A 98 13.60 4.20 9.65
C GLY A 98 14.09 3.19 10.69
N VAL A 99 13.83 1.90 10.50
CA VAL A 99 14.19 0.81 11.43
C VAL A 99 15.23 -0.12 10.82
N THR A 100 15.87 -0.94 11.66
CA THR A 100 16.76 -1.99 11.15
C THR A 100 15.96 -3.14 10.53
N LEU A 101 16.59 -3.92 9.64
CA LEU A 101 15.96 -5.11 9.05
C LEU A 101 15.48 -6.10 10.12
N GLU A 102 16.23 -6.25 11.21
CA GLU A 102 15.85 -7.14 12.31
C GLU A 102 14.62 -6.63 13.07
N GLN A 103 14.57 -5.32 13.35
CA GLN A 103 13.39 -4.68 13.96
C GLN A 103 12.16 -4.81 13.07
N TYR A 104 12.31 -4.59 11.75
CA TYR A 104 11.23 -4.78 10.78
C TYR A 104 10.72 -6.23 10.80
N ARG A 105 11.61 -7.23 10.75
CA ARG A 105 11.20 -8.64 10.79
C ARG A 105 10.51 -9.03 12.09
N LEU A 106 10.96 -8.49 13.22
CA LEU A 106 10.30 -8.69 14.50
C LEU A 106 8.90 -8.07 14.51
N ALA A 107 8.75 -6.86 13.97
CA ALA A 107 7.47 -6.19 13.82
C ALA A 107 6.50 -6.97 12.91
N VAL A 108 6.98 -7.52 11.79
CA VAL A 108 6.16 -8.35 10.90
C VAL A 108 5.77 -9.67 11.56
N ALA A 109 6.68 -10.30 12.31
CA ALA A 109 6.42 -11.57 13.00
C ALA A 109 5.51 -11.40 14.24
N ASN A 110 5.54 -10.23 14.87
CA ASN A 110 4.75 -9.90 16.04
C ASN A 110 4.26 -8.44 15.97
N PRO A 111 3.23 -8.17 15.14
CA PRO A 111 2.74 -6.81 14.90
C PRO A 111 1.98 -6.22 16.09
N ASP A 112 1.42 -7.07 16.97
CA ASP A 112 0.89 -6.68 18.29
C ASP A 112 1.98 -6.54 19.36
N GLY A 113 3.22 -6.93 19.02
CA GLY A 113 4.38 -6.80 19.88
C GLY A 113 4.78 -5.34 20.01
N ASP A 114 5.25 -4.95 21.18
CA ASP A 114 5.69 -3.60 21.50
C ASP A 114 6.95 -3.22 20.70
N VAL A 115 6.80 -2.89 19.40
CA VAL A 115 7.90 -2.41 18.55
C VAL A 115 8.36 -1.01 18.99
N GLY A 116 7.59 -0.34 19.86
CA GLY A 116 7.94 0.90 20.54
C GLY A 116 9.00 0.74 21.65
N ALA A 117 9.39 -0.48 22.03
CA ALA A 117 10.31 -0.71 23.15
C ALA A 117 11.81 -0.61 22.79
N CYS A 118 12.18 -0.44 21.51
CA CYS A 118 13.57 -0.22 21.11
C CYS A 118 13.83 1.27 20.82
N ALA A 119 13.70 2.10 21.86
CA ALA A 119 14.30 3.43 21.91
C ALA A 119 15.83 3.37 22.04
#